data_AF-A0AA40CC81-F1
#
_entry.id   AF-A0AA40CC81-F1
#
_cell.length_a   1.000
_cell.length_b   1.000
_cell.length_c   1.000
_cell.angle_alpha   90.00
_cell.angle_beta   90.00
_cell.angle_gamma   90.00
#
_symmetry.space_group_name_H-M   'P 1'
#
loop_
_entity.id
_entity.type
_entity.pdbx_description
1 polymer ?
#
loop_
_entity_poly.entity_id
_entity_poly.type
_entity_poly.pdbx_seq_one_letter_code
_entity_poly.pdbx_strand_id
1 'polypeptide(L)'
;MWFYRTAPHSAITHICEILPARTRKPGEAPLEENGLGNAEFNSRHKDWDGYGFAYKIVSVYELRKPISLAAMRSEYGIRAAPRGLVYLPQAVAKRVVWRQQKLLIRKNGEEARNGEDKD
;
A
#
# COMPACT_ATOMS: atom_id res chain seq x y z
N MET A 1 -3.52 -1.15 0.73
CA MET A 1 -3.11 -0.19 1.78
C MET A 1 -3.59 1.21 1.39
N TRP A 2 -4.16 1.98 2.32
CA TRP A 2 -4.67 3.34 2.08
C TRP A 2 -3.73 4.35 2.75
N PHE A 3 -3.33 5.38 2.03
CA PHE A 3 -2.35 6.36 2.50
C PHE A 3 -2.99 7.71 2.81
N TYR A 4 -2.80 8.13 4.06
CA TYR A 4 -3.12 9.45 4.55
C TYR A 4 -1.93 10.38 4.34
N ARG A 5 -2.14 11.49 3.64
CA ARG A 5 -1.18 12.59 3.59
C ARG A 5 -1.48 13.53 4.75
N THR A 6 -0.45 13.84 5.52
CA THR A 6 -0.49 14.82 6.62
C THR A 6 -0.70 16.23 6.07
N ALA A 7 -0.61 17.25 6.94
CA ALA A 7 -0.70 18.64 6.52
C ALA A 7 0.29 18.94 5.37
N PRO A 8 -0.10 19.73 4.36
CA PRO A 8 -1.32 20.54 4.28
C PRO A 8 -2.57 19.80 3.77
N HIS A 9 -2.46 18.55 3.31
CA HIS A 9 -3.57 17.85 2.67
C HIS A 9 -4.59 17.31 3.66
N SER A 10 -4.10 16.73 4.75
CA SER A 10 -4.92 16.12 5.80
C SER A 10 -6.04 15.22 5.23
N ALA A 11 -5.67 14.30 4.35
CA ALA A 11 -6.62 13.48 3.60
C ALA A 11 -6.05 12.11 3.21
N ILE A 12 -6.92 11.12 3.10
CA ILE A 12 -6.60 9.91 2.34
C ILE A 12 -6.61 10.28 0.86
N THR A 13 -5.51 9.98 0.18
CA THR A 13 -5.29 10.41 -1.21
C THR A 13 -4.87 9.27 -2.13
N HIS A 14 -4.25 8.22 -1.58
CA HIS A 14 -3.72 7.14 -2.39
C HIS A 14 -4.11 5.77 -1.84
N ILE A 15 -4.18 4.81 -2.76
CA ILE A 15 -4.38 3.40 -2.46
C ILE A 15 -3.29 2.63 -3.17
N CYS A 16 -2.60 1.76 -2.45
CA CYS A 16 -1.67 0.80 -3.02
C CYS A 16 -2.24 -0.61 -2.91
N GLU A 17 -2.31 -1.32 -4.03
CA GLU A 17 -2.39 -2.78 -4.00
C GLU A 17 -1.02 -3.31 -3.56
N ILE A 18 -1.01 -4.24 -2.61
CA ILE A 18 0.22 -4.80 -2.05
C ILE A 18 0.11 -6.33 -2.04
N LEU A 19 1.25 -7.00 -2.17
CA LEU A 19 1.34 -8.42 -1.85
C LEU A 19 1.38 -8.64 -0.32
N PRO A 20 1.18 -9.88 0.15
CA PRO A 20 1.40 -10.23 1.55
C PRO A 20 2.76 -9.78 2.06
N ALA A 21 2.84 -9.47 3.35
CA ALA A 21 4.08 -9.02 3.97
C ALA A 21 5.18 -10.07 3.83
N ARG A 22 6.38 -9.63 3.45
CA ARG A 22 7.62 -10.41 3.54
C ARG A 22 8.32 -10.12 4.86
N THR A 23 9.00 -11.11 5.43
CA THR A 23 9.76 -10.94 6.67
C THR A 23 11.24 -11.26 6.44
N ARG A 24 12.03 -11.29 7.52
CA ARG A 24 13.45 -11.67 7.54
C ARG A 24 13.70 -12.81 8.52
N LYS A 25 12.72 -13.70 8.67
CA LYS A 25 12.87 -14.89 9.53
C LYS A 25 13.94 -15.82 8.95
N PRO A 26 14.66 -16.58 9.78
CA PRO A 26 15.61 -17.57 9.30
C PRO A 26 14.95 -18.53 8.30
N GLY A 27 15.61 -18.73 7.16
CA GLY A 27 15.11 -19.59 6.07
C GLY A 27 14.23 -18.89 5.03
N GLU A 28 13.82 -17.64 5.24
CA GLU A 28 13.14 -16.86 4.18
C GLU A 28 14.15 -16.27 3.19
N ALA A 29 13.86 -16.40 1.90
CA ALA A 29 14.67 -15.80 0.85
C ALA A 29 14.66 -14.25 0.95
N PRO A 30 15.79 -13.58 0.64
CA PRO A 30 15.88 -12.13 0.62
C PRO A 30 14.93 -11.52 -0.42
N LEU A 31 14.64 -10.24 -0.29
CA LEU A 31 13.91 -9.49 -1.31
C LEU A 31 14.79 -9.30 -2.55
N GLU A 32 14.17 -9.34 -3.74
CA GLU A 32 14.79 -8.82 -4.96
C GLU A 32 15.19 -7.36 -4.75
N GLU A 33 16.42 -6.95 -5.07
CA GLU A 33 16.91 -5.59 -4.79
C GLU A 33 16.46 -4.52 -5.81
N ASN A 34 15.39 -4.80 -6.55
CA ASN A 34 14.77 -3.90 -7.53
C ASN A 34 13.75 -2.92 -6.91
N GLY A 35 13.72 -2.80 -5.58
CA GLY A 35 12.77 -2.01 -4.82
C GLY A 35 13.47 -1.07 -3.84
N LEU A 36 12.82 0.06 -3.56
CA LEU A 36 13.33 1.06 -2.63
C LEU A 36 13.44 0.48 -1.22
N GLY A 37 14.64 0.52 -0.63
CA GLY A 37 14.88 0.01 0.73
C GLY A 37 15.10 -1.50 0.81
N ASN A 38 15.09 -2.23 -0.32
CA ASN A 38 15.17 -3.69 -0.30
C ASN A 38 16.56 -4.18 0.14
N ALA A 39 17.64 -3.57 -0.33
CA ALA A 39 19.01 -3.92 0.05
C ALA A 39 19.26 -3.62 1.54
N GLU A 40 18.78 -2.48 2.03
CA GLU A 40 18.88 -2.08 3.44
C GLU A 40 18.04 -2.99 4.34
N PHE A 41 16.86 -3.41 3.87
CA PHE A 41 16.04 -4.41 4.55
C PHE A 41 16.79 -5.75 4.60
N ASN A 42 17.31 -6.26 3.48
CA ASN A 42 18.05 -7.53 3.42
C ASN A 42 19.26 -7.52 4.37
N SER A 43 20.03 -6.43 4.37
CA SER A 43 21.27 -6.30 5.15
C SER A 43 21.09 -5.96 6.63
N ARG A 44 19.84 -5.75 7.11
CA ARG A 44 19.57 -5.27 8.48
C ARG A 44 20.27 -3.95 8.79
N HIS A 45 20.19 -3.01 7.86
CA HIS A 45 20.72 -1.67 8.08
C HIS A 45 20.10 -1.04 9.34
N LYS A 46 20.93 -0.36 10.16
CA LYS A 46 20.53 0.22 11.45
C LYS A 46 19.31 1.15 11.39
N ASP A 47 19.17 1.89 10.28
CA ASP A 47 18.03 2.79 10.07
C ASP A 47 16.70 2.03 9.92
N TRP A 48 16.78 0.72 9.70
CA TRP A 48 15.66 -0.22 9.57
C TRP A 48 15.51 -1.13 10.79
N ASP A 49 16.16 -0.81 11.91
CA ASP A 49 15.93 -1.49 13.18
C ASP A 49 14.47 -1.31 13.63
N GLY A 50 13.86 -2.41 14.08
CA GLY A 50 12.43 -2.46 14.41
C GLY A 50 11.48 -2.69 13.23
N TYR A 51 11.94 -2.59 11.97
CA TYR A 51 11.11 -2.82 10.79
C TYR A 51 11.15 -4.29 10.34
N GLY A 52 10.33 -5.14 10.94
CA GLY A 52 10.31 -6.59 10.67
C GLY A 52 9.65 -7.04 9.36
N PHE A 53 9.00 -6.13 8.64
CA PHE A 53 8.11 -6.45 7.51
C PHE A 53 8.38 -5.55 6.31
N ALA A 54 8.24 -6.11 5.11
CA ALA A 54 8.27 -5.39 3.84
C ALA A 54 7.02 -5.69 3.00
N TYR A 55 6.53 -4.69 2.28
CA TYR A 55 5.32 -4.79 1.46
C TYR A 55 5.64 -4.43 0.01
N LYS A 56 5.53 -5.41 -0.91
CA LYS A 56 5.70 -5.14 -2.36
C LYS A 56 4.48 -4.40 -2.87
N ILE A 57 4.68 -3.17 -3.35
CA ILE A 57 3.64 -2.38 -4.03
C ILE A 57 3.47 -2.92 -5.46
N VAL A 58 2.26 -3.35 -5.78
CA VAL A 58 1.87 -3.86 -7.11
C VAL A 58 1.39 -2.71 -8.00
N SER A 59 0.53 -1.87 -7.43
CA SER A 59 -0.06 -0.75 -8.15
C SER A 59 -0.42 0.37 -7.18
N VAL A 60 -0.39 1.61 -7.67
CA VAL A 60 -0.69 2.83 -6.92
C VAL A 60 -1.77 3.61 -7.64
N TYR A 61 -2.81 3.97 -6.90
CA TYR A 61 -3.94 4.75 -7.39
C TYR A 61 -4.04 6.04 -6.59
N GLU A 62 -4.26 7.14 -7.29
CA GLU A 62 -4.67 8.42 -6.73
C GLU A 62 -6.20 8.52 -6.72
N LEU A 63 -6.77 8.83 -5.56
CA LEU A 63 -8.20 9.08 -5.42
C LEU A 63 -8.59 10.30 -6.24
N ARG A 64 -9.60 10.13 -7.10
CA ARG A 64 -10.17 11.27 -7.87
C ARG A 64 -10.78 12.33 -6.95
N LYS A 65 -11.30 11.88 -5.80
CA LYS A 65 -11.79 12.74 -4.72
C LYS A 65 -11.15 12.29 -3.40
N PRO A 66 -10.13 13.02 -2.90
CA PRO A 66 -9.55 12.74 -1.60
C PRO A 66 -10.59 12.72 -0.48
N ILE A 67 -10.36 11.87 0.53
CA ILE A 67 -11.21 11.81 1.73
C ILE A 67 -10.53 12.65 2.81
N SER A 68 -11.03 13.85 3.03
CA SER A 68 -10.48 14.79 4.02
C SER A 68 -10.64 14.30 5.45
N LEU A 69 -9.83 14.80 6.37
CA LEU A 69 -9.98 14.54 7.80
C LEU A 69 -11.35 14.95 8.33
N ALA A 70 -11.95 16.00 7.78
CA ALA A 70 -13.32 16.39 8.10
C ALA A 70 -14.33 15.30 7.71
N ALA A 71 -14.28 14.80 6.47
CA ALA A 71 -15.15 13.71 6.01
C ALA A 71 -14.91 12.41 6.78
N MET A 72 -13.65 12.09 7.07
CA MET A 72 -13.26 10.97 7.94
C MET A 72 -13.93 11.02 9.31
N ARG A 73 -14.03 12.21 9.91
CA ARG A 73 -14.69 12.43 11.20
C ARG A 73 -16.21 12.35 11.11
N SER A 74 -16.81 13.07 10.16
CA SER A 74 -18.26 13.23 10.09
C SER A 74 -18.98 12.03 9.47
N GLU A 75 -18.34 11.31 8.55
CA GLU A 75 -18.99 10.25 7.75
C GLU A 75 -18.50 8.83 8.09
N TYR A 76 -17.27 8.67 8.60
CA TYR A 76 -16.62 7.36 8.69
C TYR A 76 -16.15 6.97 10.09
N GLY A 77 -16.43 7.78 11.12
CA GLY A 77 -16.10 7.48 12.51
C GLY A 77 -14.60 7.52 12.85
N ILE A 78 -13.75 8.02 11.94
CA ILE A 78 -12.31 8.21 12.19
C ILE A 78 -12.12 9.54 12.92
N ARG A 79 -11.94 9.49 14.24
CA ARG A 79 -11.94 10.67 15.12
C ARG A 79 -10.72 11.58 14.96
N ALA A 80 -9.59 11.06 14.51
CA ALA A 80 -8.33 11.80 14.40
C ALA A 80 -7.50 11.29 13.22
N ALA A 81 -6.48 12.08 12.84
CA ALA A 81 -5.50 11.65 11.85
C ALA A 81 -4.84 10.33 12.30
N PRO A 82 -4.71 9.33 11.42
CA PRO A 82 -4.02 8.08 11.75
C PRO A 82 -2.57 8.36 12.17
N ARG A 83 -2.18 7.87 13.35
CA ARG A 83 -0.79 7.94 13.86
C ARG A 83 0.05 6.71 13.51
N GLY A 84 -0.55 5.74 12.84
CA GLY A 84 0.02 4.46 12.46
C GLY A 84 -0.98 3.68 11.61
N LEU A 85 -0.87 2.35 11.62
CA LEU A 85 -1.82 1.49 10.92
C LEU A 85 -3.17 1.48 11.64
N VAL A 86 -4.23 1.76 10.88
CA VAL A 86 -5.62 1.69 11.32
C VAL A 86 -6.41 0.89 10.29
N TYR A 87 -7.38 0.10 10.76
CA TYR A 87 -8.30 -0.57 9.84
C TYR A 87 -9.19 0.46 9.17
N LEU A 88 -9.35 0.33 7.85
CA LEU A 88 -10.24 1.19 7.10
C LEU A 88 -11.70 0.86 7.47
N PRO A 89 -12.53 1.87 7.80
CA PRO A 89 -13.95 1.66 7.97
C PRO A 89 -14.59 1.06 6.71
N GLN A 90 -15.44 0.05 6.88
CA GLN A 90 -16.14 -0.62 5.78
C GLN A 90 -16.95 0.35 4.91
N ALA A 91 -17.49 1.42 5.50
CA ALA A 91 -18.22 2.46 4.77
C ALA A 91 -17.36 3.15 3.69
N VAL A 92 -16.05 3.34 3.94
CA VAL A 92 -15.13 3.90 2.93
C VAL A 92 -14.95 2.93 1.77
N ALA A 93 -14.72 1.65 2.07
CA ALA A 93 -14.53 0.61 1.05
C ALA A 93 -15.77 0.43 0.15
N LYS A 94 -16.98 0.56 0.73
CA LYS A 94 -18.24 0.50 -0.03
C LYS A 94 -18.43 1.71 -0.96
N ARG A 95 -18.01 2.90 -0.53
CA ARG A 95 -18.14 4.14 -1.31
C ARG A 95 -17.10 4.24 -2.43
N VAL A 96 -15.89 3.75 -2.19
CA VAL A 96 -14.76 3.97 -3.09
C VAL A 96 -14.39 2.69 -3.82
N VAL A 97 -14.80 2.59 -5.08
CA VAL A 97 -14.32 1.55 -6.00
C VAL A 97 -12.88 1.89 -6.40
N TRP A 98 -11.92 1.33 -5.67
CA TRP A 98 -10.52 1.72 -5.78
C TRP A 98 -9.90 1.46 -7.16
N ARG A 99 -10.32 0.40 -7.86
CA ARG A 99 -9.82 0.08 -9.22
C ARG A 99 -10.25 1.09 -10.28
N GLN A 100 -11.24 1.94 -10.01
CA GLN A 100 -11.73 3.00 -10.91
C GLN A 100 -11.08 4.37 -10.67
N GLN A 101 -10.16 4.43 -9.69
CA GLN A 101 -9.40 5.64 -9.38
C GLN A 101 -8.28 5.86 -10.41
N LYS A 102 -7.56 6.98 -10.32
CA LYS A 102 -6.51 7.30 -11.29
C LYS A 102 -5.28 6.43 -11.03
N LEU A 103 -4.97 5.52 -11.95
CA LEU A 103 -3.76 4.70 -11.88
C LEU A 103 -2.52 5.58 -12.09
N LEU A 104 -1.57 5.53 -11.15
CA LEU A 104 -0.29 6.24 -11.26
C LEU A 104 0.86 5.30 -11.60
N ILE A 105 0.91 4.15 -10.94
CA ILE A 105 1.97 3.17 -11.10
C ILE A 105 1.33 1.79 -11.19
N ARG A 106 1.78 0.99 -12.14
CA ARG A 106 1.54 -0.46 -12.17
C ARG A 106 2.88 -1.12 -12.45
N LYS A 107 3.35 -1.97 -11.54
CA LYS A 107 4.44 -2.87 -11.89
C LYS A 107 3.85 -3.90 -12.86
N ASN A 108 4.32 -3.90 -14.10
CA ASN A 108 3.99 -4.95 -15.04
C ASN A 108 4.45 -6.26 -14.42
N GLY A 109 3.54 -7.23 -14.29
CA GLY A 109 3.94 -8.58 -13.94
C GLY A 109 4.72 -9.17 -15.10
N GLU A 110 6.03 -9.31 -14.95
CA GLU A 110 6.64 -10.58 -15.30
C GLU A 110 6.03 -11.56 -14.27
N GLU A 111 5.12 -12.48 -14.56
CA GLU A 111 4.78 -13.19 -15.79
C GLU A 111 3.24 -13.32 -15.94
N ALA A 112 2.73 -12.97 -17.13
CA ALA A 112 1.50 -13.52 -17.70
C ALA A 112 1.83 -14.03 -19.11
N ARG A 113 2.72 -15.01 -19.17
CA ARG A 113 2.98 -15.93 -20.29
C ARG A 113 3.27 -17.25 -19.58
N ASN A 114 2.36 -18.21 -19.49
CA ASN A 114 1.83 -18.98 -20.60
C ASN A 114 0.37 -19.39 -20.33
N GLY A 115 -0.56 -18.87 -21.13
CA GLY A 115 -1.72 -19.65 -21.54
C GLY A 115 -1.32 -20.41 -22.79
N GLU A 116 -0.97 -21.68 -22.65
CA GLU A 116 -1.13 -22.62 -23.75
C GLU A 116 -2.60 -23.03 -23.74
N ASP A 117 -3.41 -22.38 -24.58
CA ASP A 117 -4.53 -23.06 -25.20
C ASP A 117 -3.93 -24.12 -26.12
N LYS A 118 -4.16 -25.39 -25.79
CA LYS A 118 -4.05 -26.49 -26.75
C LYS A 118 -5.47 -26.80 -27.21
N ASP A 119 -5.60 -26.82 -28.53
CA ASP A 119 -6.78 -27.17 -29.33
C ASP A 119 -7.50 -28.44 -28.86
#